data_AF-A0A4W5QTA9-F1
#
_entry.id   AF-A0A4W5QTA9-F1
#
_cell.length_a   1.000
_cell.length_b   1.000
_cell.length_c   1.000
_cell.angle_alpha   90.00
_cell.angle_beta   90.00
_cell.angle_gamma   90.00
#
_symmetry.space_group_name_H-M   'P 1'
#
loop_
_entity.id
_entity.type
_entity.pdbx_description
1 polymer ?
#
loop_
_entity_poly.entity_id
_entity_poly.type
_entity_poly.pdbx_seq_one_letter_code
_entity_poly.pdbx_strand_id
1 'polypeptide(L)'
;MTENTKTHVILLSCGSFNPITKGHIHMFEKAREYLHKTGKFIVIGGIISPVHDSYGKPGLVPSRHRLTMCQLAVQSSDWIRVDPWECYQDTWQTTCSVLEHHRDLMKRVTGCILSNVNTPSTTPVIGQPQNKTQTAIYQNHNTVNNKPTAIKLWGKMSESLSKICCVRPHIDRFTFVDENANLGTAMRYEEIELRILLLCGSDLLESFCIPGLWKDSDMEVIVGDFGIVVVPRDGVDTERIMNHSSVLRKYKDNITVVKDDANHPMSIVSSTKSRLALQHGDGHVVDYLNQPVIDYILQSQLYINASG
;
A
#
# COMPACT_ATOMS: atom_id res chain seq x y z
N MET A 1 -12.19 -31.75 -14.46
CA MET A 1 -11.98 -31.08 -13.16
C MET A 1 -11.29 -29.78 -13.48
N THR A 2 -12.03 -28.67 -13.48
CA THR A 2 -11.46 -27.34 -13.73
C THR A 2 -10.50 -27.01 -12.59
N GLU A 3 -9.25 -26.67 -12.92
CA GLU A 3 -8.33 -26.08 -11.95
C GLU A 3 -9.03 -24.89 -11.31
N ASN A 4 -9.15 -24.91 -9.98
CA ASN A 4 -9.81 -23.83 -9.24
C ASN A 4 -8.88 -22.62 -9.30
N THR A 5 -9.14 -21.68 -10.22
CA THR A 5 -8.40 -20.43 -10.33
C THR A 5 -8.51 -19.68 -9.01
N LYS A 6 -7.39 -19.46 -8.33
CA LYS A 6 -7.36 -18.76 -7.04
C LYS A 6 -7.48 -17.25 -7.25
N THR A 7 -8.28 -16.60 -6.41
CA THR A 7 -8.41 -15.13 -6.42
C THR A 7 -7.19 -14.50 -5.75
N HIS A 8 -6.51 -13.61 -6.46
CA HIS A 8 -5.39 -12.85 -5.91
C HIS A 8 -5.93 -11.65 -5.14
N VAL A 9 -5.36 -11.37 -3.97
CA VAL A 9 -5.87 -10.31 -3.10
C VAL A 9 -4.78 -9.41 -2.55
N ILE A 10 -5.10 -8.13 -2.45
CA ILE A 10 -4.37 -7.14 -1.67
C ILE A 10 -5.20 -6.81 -0.44
N LEU A 11 -4.57 -6.88 0.73
CA LEU A 11 -5.19 -6.47 2.00
C LEU A 11 -4.90 -4.99 2.23
N LEU A 12 -5.94 -4.17 2.38
CA LEU A 12 -5.81 -2.75 2.69
C LEU A 12 -6.33 -2.49 4.11
N SER A 13 -5.51 -1.95 4.99
CA SER A 13 -5.93 -1.50 6.32
C SER A 13 -5.86 0.02 6.43
N CYS A 14 -7.02 0.64 6.62
CA CYS A 14 -7.15 2.07 6.89
C CYS A 14 -7.23 2.29 8.40
N GLY A 15 -6.60 3.35 8.90
CA GLY A 15 -6.65 3.63 10.34
C GLY A 15 -5.80 4.80 10.79
N SER A 16 -5.93 5.16 12.06
CA SER A 16 -5.13 6.25 12.62
C SER A 16 -3.64 5.90 12.70
N PHE A 17 -3.29 4.68 13.11
CA PHE A 17 -1.92 4.25 13.40
C PHE A 17 -1.16 5.25 14.29
N ASN A 18 -1.72 5.52 15.48
CA ASN A 18 -1.30 6.59 16.39
C ASN A 18 -0.86 6.09 17.77
N PRO A 19 0.27 5.35 17.90
CA PRO A 19 1.14 4.87 16.83
C PRO A 19 0.69 3.53 16.24
N ILE A 20 1.32 3.10 15.14
CA ILE A 20 1.25 1.69 14.70
C ILE A 20 1.80 0.77 15.80
N THR A 21 1.26 -0.44 15.92
CA THR A 21 1.63 -1.41 16.96
C THR A 21 1.90 -2.78 16.35
N LYS A 22 2.54 -3.67 17.13
CA LYS A 22 2.68 -5.10 16.78
C LYS A 22 1.34 -5.78 16.52
N GLY A 23 0.28 -5.35 17.20
CA GLY A 23 -1.09 -5.82 16.94
C GLY A 23 -1.57 -5.54 15.51
N HIS A 24 -1.22 -4.39 14.93
CA HIS A 24 -1.57 -4.08 13.54
C HIS A 24 -0.81 -4.99 12.57
N ILE A 25 0.48 -5.23 12.80
CA ILE A 25 1.29 -6.12 11.94
C ILE A 25 0.79 -7.56 12.04
N HIS A 26 0.51 -8.02 13.25
CA HIS A 26 -0.06 -9.34 13.52
C HIS A 26 -1.39 -9.55 12.78
N MET A 27 -2.25 -8.54 12.73
CA MET A 27 -3.52 -8.58 11.98
C MET A 27 -3.30 -8.86 10.48
N PHE A 28 -2.26 -8.28 9.86
CA PHE A 28 -1.91 -8.60 8.47
C PHE A 28 -1.45 -10.05 8.31
N GLU A 29 -0.52 -10.49 9.15
CA GLU A 29 0.04 -11.85 9.06
C GLU A 29 -1.06 -12.92 9.25
N LYS A 30 -1.96 -12.71 10.22
CA LYS A 30 -3.06 -13.64 10.48
C LYS A 30 -4.11 -13.67 9.39
N ALA A 31 -4.48 -12.51 8.85
CA ALA A 31 -5.38 -12.46 7.70
C ALA A 31 -4.77 -13.19 6.49
N ARG A 32 -3.47 -12.99 6.22
CA ARG A 32 -2.76 -13.66 5.14
C ARG A 32 -2.74 -15.18 5.31
N GLU A 33 -2.32 -15.65 6.48
CA GLU A 33 -2.29 -17.08 6.82
C GLU A 33 -3.67 -17.72 6.65
N TYR A 34 -4.70 -17.08 7.21
CA TYR A 34 -6.08 -17.59 7.16
C TYR A 34 -6.60 -17.68 5.72
N LEU A 35 -6.42 -16.62 4.93
CA LEU A 35 -6.88 -16.58 3.54
C LEU A 35 -6.18 -17.63 2.67
N HIS A 36 -4.87 -17.81 2.82
CA HIS A 36 -4.12 -18.86 2.11
C HIS A 36 -4.59 -20.26 2.50
N LYS A 37 -4.84 -20.49 3.79
CA LYS A 37 -5.35 -21.77 4.33
C LYS A 37 -6.72 -22.15 3.76
N THR A 38 -7.55 -21.18 3.37
CA THR A 38 -8.84 -21.49 2.69
C THR A 38 -8.65 -22.16 1.33
N GLY A 39 -7.46 -22.05 0.72
CA GLY A 39 -7.18 -22.52 -0.63
C GLY A 39 -7.83 -21.69 -1.75
N LYS A 40 -8.66 -20.70 -1.42
CA LYS A 40 -9.38 -19.84 -2.38
C LYS A 40 -8.59 -18.61 -2.80
N PHE A 41 -7.74 -18.11 -1.92
CA PHE A 41 -7.08 -16.82 -2.09
C PHE A 41 -5.56 -16.93 -2.13
N ILE A 42 -4.92 -16.05 -2.90
CA ILE A 42 -3.49 -15.76 -2.84
C ILE A 42 -3.32 -14.30 -2.45
N VAL A 43 -2.96 -14.03 -1.20
CA VAL A 43 -2.53 -12.69 -0.78
C VAL A 43 -1.18 -12.36 -1.41
N ILE A 44 -1.14 -11.30 -2.22
CA ILE A 44 0.05 -10.82 -2.94
C ILE A 44 0.59 -9.49 -2.41
N GLY A 45 -0.13 -8.82 -1.51
CA GLY A 45 0.32 -7.57 -0.92
C GLY A 45 -0.54 -7.11 0.25
N GLY A 46 0.06 -6.30 1.11
CA GLY A 46 -0.60 -5.58 2.20
C GLY A 46 -0.33 -4.09 2.09
N ILE A 47 -1.34 -3.26 2.31
CA ILE A 47 -1.25 -1.80 2.29
C ILE A 47 -1.75 -1.25 3.62
N ILE A 48 -0.90 -0.47 4.27
CA ILE A 48 -1.24 0.36 5.42
C ILE A 48 -1.52 1.77 4.89
N SER A 49 -2.74 2.28 5.07
CA SER A 49 -3.15 3.65 4.72
C SER A 49 -3.44 4.46 5.98
N PRO A 50 -2.49 5.27 6.47
CA PRO A 50 -2.75 6.15 7.60
C PRO A 50 -3.72 7.26 7.26
N VAL A 51 -4.61 7.55 8.22
CA VAL A 51 -5.67 8.54 8.03
C VAL A 51 -5.12 9.95 7.83
N HIS A 52 -5.83 10.80 7.10
CA HIS A 52 -5.53 12.24 7.00
C HIS A 52 -5.61 12.98 8.36
N ASP A 53 -4.85 14.07 8.55
CA ASP A 53 -4.81 14.83 9.82
C ASP A 53 -6.14 15.52 10.15
N SER A 54 -6.89 15.95 9.13
CA SER A 54 -8.24 16.51 9.29
C SER A 54 -9.31 15.49 9.74
N TYR A 55 -8.94 14.22 9.99
CA TYR A 55 -9.87 13.26 10.62
C TYR A 55 -10.35 13.71 11.99
N GLY A 56 -9.58 14.56 12.68
CA GLY A 56 -10.04 15.23 13.90
C GLY A 56 -10.13 14.33 15.13
N LYS A 57 -9.47 13.16 15.13
CA LYS A 57 -9.40 12.30 16.31
C LYS A 57 -8.58 12.98 17.42
N PRO A 58 -9.09 13.06 18.67
CA PRO A 58 -8.33 13.61 19.79
C PRO A 58 -6.98 12.91 19.98
N GLY A 59 -5.92 13.70 20.19
CA GLY A 59 -4.56 13.21 20.38
C GLY A 59 -3.90 12.59 19.13
N LEU A 60 -4.46 12.79 17.93
CA LEU A 60 -3.84 12.35 16.68
C LEU A 60 -2.58 13.17 16.40
N VAL A 61 -1.41 12.51 16.34
CA VAL A 61 -0.17 13.21 15.95
C VAL A 61 -0.13 13.42 14.44
N PRO A 62 0.63 14.42 13.94
CA PRO A 62 0.70 14.70 12.51
C PRO A 62 1.03 13.49 11.64
N SER A 63 0.42 13.41 10.48
CA SER A 63 0.51 12.33 9.49
C SER A 63 1.94 11.96 9.14
N ARG A 64 2.83 12.95 8.99
CA ARG A 64 4.27 12.72 8.75
C ARG A 64 4.91 11.77 9.77
N HIS A 65 4.55 11.88 11.05
CA HIS A 65 5.09 11.03 12.10
C HIS A 65 4.50 9.63 12.01
N ARG A 66 3.19 9.54 11.76
CA ARG A 66 2.47 8.26 11.63
C ARG A 66 2.96 7.48 10.42
N LEU A 67 3.14 8.13 9.27
CA LEU A 67 3.75 7.57 8.08
C LEU A 67 5.15 7.03 8.36
N THR A 68 6.00 7.81 9.03
CA THR A 68 7.37 7.39 9.38
C THR A 68 7.34 6.16 10.31
N MET A 69 6.52 6.18 11.35
CA MET A 69 6.36 5.04 12.27
C MET A 69 5.83 3.80 11.54
N CYS A 70 4.85 3.95 10.65
CA CYS A 70 4.35 2.86 9.81
C CYS A 70 5.45 2.26 8.94
N GLN A 71 6.27 3.09 8.28
CA GLN A 71 7.37 2.63 7.43
C GLN A 71 8.42 1.87 8.25
N LEU A 72 8.81 2.40 9.41
CA LEU A 72 9.73 1.73 10.33
C LEU A 72 9.18 0.40 10.85
N ALA A 73 7.87 0.32 11.10
CA ALA A 73 7.24 -0.91 11.59
C ALA A 73 7.24 -2.04 10.55
N VAL A 74 7.19 -1.72 9.25
CA VAL A 74 7.15 -2.70 8.16
C VAL A 74 8.45 -2.79 7.37
N GLN A 75 9.54 -2.17 7.84
CA GLN A 75 10.81 -2.13 7.10
C GLN A 75 11.41 -3.51 6.79
N SER A 76 11.10 -4.52 7.62
CA SER A 76 11.54 -5.90 7.43
C SER A 76 10.48 -6.78 6.74
N SER A 77 9.31 -6.23 6.42
CA SER A 77 8.26 -6.95 5.70
C SER A 77 8.55 -6.95 4.20
N ASP A 78 8.47 -8.11 3.56
CA ASP A 78 8.61 -8.26 2.12
C ASP A 78 7.30 -7.95 1.37
N TRP A 79 6.15 -8.01 2.03
CA TRP A 79 4.83 -7.98 1.39
C TRP A 79 3.91 -6.85 1.86
N ILE A 80 4.20 -6.18 2.98
CA ILE A 80 3.42 -5.05 3.50
C ILE A 80 4.12 -3.73 3.14
N ARG A 81 3.35 -2.76 2.65
CA ARG A 81 3.82 -1.42 2.31
C ARG A 81 2.92 -0.36 2.95
N VAL A 82 3.46 0.85 3.07
CA VAL A 82 2.71 2.02 3.54
C VAL A 82 2.43 2.90 2.33
N ASP A 83 1.16 3.27 2.13
CA ASP A 83 0.78 4.21 1.09
C ASP A 83 0.37 5.56 1.71
N PRO A 84 1.01 6.68 1.32
CA PRO A 84 0.72 8.00 1.87
C PRO A 84 -0.46 8.72 1.20
N TRP A 85 -1.10 8.13 0.19
CA TRP A 85 -2.06 8.83 -0.67
C TRP A 85 -3.16 9.55 0.14
N GLU A 86 -3.76 8.89 1.12
CA GLU A 86 -4.80 9.48 1.96
C GLU A 86 -4.29 10.70 2.75
N CYS A 87 -3.08 10.61 3.29
CA CYS A 87 -2.44 11.70 4.04
C CYS A 87 -2.07 12.91 3.18
N TYR A 88 -1.97 12.74 1.86
CA TYR A 88 -1.60 13.80 0.91
C TYR A 88 -2.80 14.43 0.19
N GLN A 89 -4.02 14.04 0.54
CA GLN A 89 -5.22 14.73 0.06
C GLN A 89 -5.40 16.07 0.78
N ASP A 90 -6.14 17.00 0.19
CA ASP A 90 -6.41 18.31 0.82
C ASP A 90 -7.31 18.18 2.07
N THR A 91 -8.14 17.13 2.10
CA THR A 91 -9.09 16.86 3.18
C THR A 91 -9.16 15.37 3.50
N TRP A 92 -9.74 15.05 4.66
CA TRP A 92 -10.08 13.68 5.02
C TRP A 92 -10.91 12.98 3.94
N GLN A 93 -10.65 11.68 3.75
CA GLN A 93 -11.32 10.82 2.78
C GLN A 93 -12.06 9.69 3.49
N THR A 94 -13.18 9.24 2.94
CA THR A 94 -13.85 8.05 3.48
C THR A 94 -13.06 6.79 3.13
N THR A 95 -13.17 5.74 3.95
CA THR A 95 -12.54 4.44 3.67
C THR A 95 -12.98 3.88 2.31
N CYS A 96 -14.23 4.15 1.89
CA CYS A 96 -14.71 3.82 0.56
C CYS A 96 -13.85 4.47 -0.52
N SER A 97 -13.63 5.80 -0.46
CA SER A 97 -12.79 6.51 -1.45
C SER A 97 -11.34 6.00 -1.48
N VAL A 98 -10.77 5.60 -0.33
CA VAL A 98 -9.43 5.00 -0.27
C VAL A 98 -9.40 3.64 -0.97
N LEU A 99 -10.39 2.78 -0.72
CA LEU A 99 -10.54 1.49 -1.40
C LEU A 99 -10.69 1.65 -2.92
N GLU A 100 -11.52 2.60 -3.36
CA GLU A 100 -11.72 2.91 -4.77
C GLU A 100 -10.44 3.42 -5.44
N HIS A 101 -9.71 4.32 -4.78
CA HIS A 101 -8.42 4.80 -5.26
C HIS A 101 -7.45 3.64 -5.55
N HIS A 102 -7.28 2.73 -4.59
CA HIS A 102 -6.36 1.61 -4.75
C HIS A 102 -6.83 0.61 -5.80
N ARG A 103 -8.14 0.38 -5.93
CA ARG A 103 -8.71 -0.46 -7.01
C ARG A 103 -8.41 0.12 -8.38
N ASP A 104 -8.55 1.43 -8.53
CA ASP A 104 -8.30 2.09 -9.80
C ASP A 104 -6.81 2.16 -10.13
N LEU A 105 -5.95 2.36 -9.12
CA LEU A 105 -4.50 2.26 -9.28
C LEU A 105 -4.09 0.87 -9.74
N MET A 106 -4.62 -0.16 -9.09
CA MET A 106 -4.39 -1.56 -9.43
C MET A 106 -4.82 -1.87 -10.87
N LYS A 107 -6.04 -1.48 -11.27
CA LYS A 107 -6.54 -1.64 -12.65
C LYS A 107 -5.62 -0.96 -13.67
N ARG A 108 -5.13 0.25 -13.38
CA ARG A 108 -4.19 0.96 -14.26
C ARG A 108 -2.85 0.23 -14.38
N VAL A 109 -2.27 -0.22 -13.27
CA VAL A 109 -0.99 -0.95 -13.27
C VAL A 109 -1.11 -2.27 -14.02
N THR A 110 -2.15 -3.05 -13.76
CA THR A 110 -2.42 -4.30 -14.48
C THR A 110 -2.62 -4.04 -15.98
N GLY A 111 -3.41 -3.03 -16.35
CA GLY A 111 -3.59 -2.64 -17.75
C GLY A 111 -2.27 -2.28 -18.46
N CYS A 112 -1.40 -1.52 -17.79
CA CYS A 112 -0.08 -1.18 -18.32
C CYS A 112 0.80 -2.42 -18.51
N ILE A 113 0.86 -3.32 -17.52
CA ILE A 113 1.65 -4.55 -17.59
C ILE A 113 1.18 -5.41 -18.77
N LEU A 114 -0.14 -5.63 -18.89
CA LEU A 114 -0.72 -6.42 -19.97
C LEU A 114 -0.47 -5.79 -21.34
N SER A 115 -0.54 -4.45 -21.44
CA SER A 115 -0.27 -3.76 -22.71
C SER A 115 1.20 -3.88 -23.16
N ASN A 116 2.16 -3.85 -22.22
CA ASN A 116 3.59 -3.95 -22.52
C ASN A 116 4.03 -5.38 -22.88
N VAL A 117 3.35 -6.40 -22.35
CA VAL A 117 3.62 -7.81 -22.68
C VAL A 117 3.07 -8.17 -24.06
N ASN A 118 1.94 -7.58 -24.46
CA ASN A 118 1.28 -7.87 -25.73
C ASN A 118 1.86 -7.11 -26.95
N THR A 119 2.77 -6.15 -26.73
CA THR A 119 3.52 -5.51 -27.82
C THR A 119 4.73 -6.36 -28.21
N PRO A 120 4.82 -6.89 -29.45
CA PRO A 120 6.04 -7.54 -29.91
C PRO A 120 7.18 -6.52 -29.93
N SER A 121 8.24 -6.81 -29.18
CA SER A 121 9.49 -6.04 -29.20
C SER A 121 10.06 -6.01 -30.61
N THR A 122 9.80 -4.93 -31.34
CA THR A 122 10.49 -4.57 -32.58
C THR A 122 11.70 -3.70 -32.25
N THR A 123 12.55 -4.17 -31.33
CA THR A 123 13.89 -3.62 -31.17
C THR A 123 14.82 -4.47 -32.02
N PRO A 124 15.39 -3.97 -33.14
CA PRO A 124 16.40 -4.72 -33.86
C PRO A 124 17.59 -4.92 -32.93
N VAL A 125 17.93 -6.19 -32.69
CA VAL A 125 19.19 -6.56 -32.02
C VAL A 125 20.31 -6.09 -32.94
N ILE A 126 20.89 -4.92 -32.65
CA ILE A 126 22.13 -4.49 -33.29
C ILE A 126 23.20 -5.47 -32.82
N GLY A 127 23.56 -6.40 -33.71
CA GLY A 127 24.65 -7.35 -33.48
C GLY A 127 25.92 -6.59 -33.14
N GLN A 128 26.58 -6.99 -32.07
CA GLN A 128 27.92 -6.51 -31.73
C GLN A 128 28.84 -6.74 -32.93
N PRO A 129 29.58 -5.72 -33.41
CA PRO A 129 30.66 -5.96 -34.35
C PRO A 129 31.76 -6.77 -33.64
N GLN A 130 32.12 -7.88 -34.26
CA GLN A 130 33.22 -8.74 -33.83
C GLN A 130 34.52 -7.94 -33.67
N ASN A 131 35.21 -8.19 -32.56
CA ASN A 131 36.59 -7.77 -32.32
C ASN A 131 37.48 -8.14 -33.51
N LYS A 132 38.03 -7.13 -34.19
CA LYS A 132 39.30 -7.25 -34.91
C LYS A 132 40.35 -6.47 -34.15
N THR A 133 41.27 -7.20 -33.55
CA THR A 133 42.52 -6.73 -32.98
C THR A 133 43.39 -6.12 -34.07
N GLN A 134 43.80 -4.87 -33.92
CA GLN A 134 45.07 -4.37 -34.48
C GLN A 134 45.61 -3.22 -33.63
N THR A 135 46.82 -3.45 -33.14
CA THR A 135 47.73 -2.57 -32.41
C THR A 135 48.19 -1.38 -33.25
N ALA A 136 48.36 -0.19 -32.64
CA ALA A 136 49.67 0.48 -32.51
C ALA A 136 49.59 2.01 -32.24
N ILE A 137 50.40 2.44 -31.26
CA ILE A 137 51.24 3.66 -31.18
C ILE A 137 50.61 5.02 -30.81
N TYR A 138 51.18 5.56 -29.72
CA TYR A 138 51.14 6.95 -29.26
C TYR A 138 51.62 7.95 -30.31
N GLN A 139 50.96 9.12 -30.42
CA GLN A 139 51.66 10.40 -30.50
C GLN A 139 50.75 11.60 -30.16
N ASN A 140 51.40 12.59 -29.56
CA ASN A 140 50.89 13.82 -28.97
C ASN A 140 51.11 14.98 -29.96
N HIS A 141 50.17 15.92 -30.12
CA HIS A 141 50.44 17.37 -30.34
C HIS A 141 49.17 18.21 -30.63
N ASN A 142 48.92 19.17 -29.74
CA ASN A 142 48.74 20.63 -29.93
C ASN A 142 47.98 21.24 -31.15
N THR A 143 46.99 22.08 -30.76
CA THR A 143 46.71 23.47 -31.20
C THR A 143 45.95 23.84 -32.49
N VAL A 144 44.83 24.59 -32.26
CA VAL A 144 44.47 25.93 -32.80
C VAL A 144 43.45 26.08 -33.95
N ASN A 145 42.34 26.75 -33.59
CA ASN A 145 41.48 27.74 -34.28
C ASN A 145 40.95 27.52 -35.71
N ASN A 146 39.64 27.70 -35.90
CA ASN A 146 39.07 29.01 -36.29
C ASN A 146 37.52 29.10 -36.28
N LYS A 147 37.07 30.25 -35.73
CA LYS A 147 35.77 30.96 -35.65
C LYS A 147 35.03 31.17 -37.01
N PRO A 148 33.94 31.98 -37.14
CA PRO A 148 32.81 32.35 -36.26
C PRO A 148 31.40 32.41 -36.93
N THR A 149 30.37 32.45 -36.08
CA THR A 149 29.13 33.27 -36.06
C THR A 149 28.57 33.96 -37.33
N ALA A 150 27.27 33.77 -37.58
CA ALA A 150 26.37 34.82 -38.08
C ALA A 150 24.92 34.62 -37.58
N ILE A 151 24.36 35.71 -37.03
CA ILE A 151 23.01 35.87 -36.47
C ILE A 151 22.10 36.54 -37.52
N LYS A 152 20.78 36.29 -37.40
CA LYS A 152 19.57 37.06 -37.84
C LYS A 152 18.67 36.16 -38.71
N LEU A 153 17.33 36.20 -38.64
CA LEU A 153 16.41 37.30 -38.36
C LEU A 153 15.02 36.76 -38.02
N TRP A 154 14.29 37.49 -37.19
CA TRP A 154 12.90 37.30 -36.77
C TRP A 154 11.90 37.58 -37.92
N GLY A 155 10.83 36.80 -38.04
CA GLY A 155 9.68 37.08 -38.92
C GLY A 155 8.41 36.35 -38.47
N LYS A 156 7.33 37.11 -38.25
CA LYS A 156 6.04 36.78 -37.63
C LYS A 156 5.20 35.70 -38.34
N MET A 157 4.41 34.94 -37.56
CA MET A 157 2.95 34.66 -37.65
C MET A 157 2.63 33.44 -36.75
N SER A 158 1.94 33.61 -35.63
CA SER A 158 0.48 33.59 -35.46
C SER A 158 -0.15 32.20 -35.65
N GLU A 159 -0.67 31.69 -34.53
CA GLU A 159 -1.62 30.59 -34.33
C GLU A 159 -1.15 29.12 -34.41
N SER A 160 -1.63 28.37 -33.41
CA SER A 160 -1.61 26.91 -33.23
C SER A 160 -0.32 26.25 -32.72
N LEU A 161 -0.09 26.31 -31.40
CA LEU A 161 0.66 25.27 -30.67
C LEU A 161 0.08 25.06 -29.26
N SER A 162 -1.08 24.39 -29.19
CA SER A 162 -1.47 23.62 -28.01
C SER A 162 -0.85 22.22 -28.13
N LYS A 163 0.23 21.99 -27.36
CA LYS A 163 0.76 20.70 -26.85
C LYS A 163 2.27 20.76 -26.82
N ILE A 164 2.82 20.24 -25.72
CA ILE A 164 4.23 19.95 -25.39
C ILE A 164 4.75 20.91 -24.32
N CYS A 165 4.53 20.53 -23.06
CA CYS A 165 5.38 20.88 -21.92
C CYS A 165 5.11 19.89 -20.77
N CYS A 166 5.72 18.70 -20.83
CA CYS A 166 6.03 17.85 -19.67
C CYS A 166 7.17 16.89 -20.07
N VAL A 167 8.39 17.41 -20.19
CA VAL A 167 9.59 16.54 -20.24
C VAL A 167 9.78 16.00 -18.81
N ARG A 168 9.51 14.71 -18.59
CA ARG A 168 9.85 13.99 -17.36
C ARG A 168 11.37 13.79 -17.31
N PRO A 169 12.05 14.03 -16.17
CA PRO A 169 13.45 13.66 -16.02
C PRO A 169 13.61 12.14 -16.06
N HIS A 170 14.74 11.69 -16.58
CA HIS A 170 15.12 10.28 -16.67
C HIS A 170 15.30 9.71 -15.26
N ILE A 171 14.44 8.75 -14.87
CA ILE A 171 14.69 7.87 -13.74
C ILE A 171 15.35 6.62 -14.30
N ASP A 172 16.56 6.32 -13.83
CA ASP A 172 17.21 5.07 -14.14
C ASP A 172 16.34 3.90 -13.66
N ARG A 173 16.04 3.03 -14.61
CA ARG A 173 15.13 1.89 -14.48
C ARG A 173 15.78 0.84 -13.58
N PHE A 174 15.49 0.88 -12.29
CA PHE A 174 15.72 -0.28 -11.42
C PHE A 174 14.71 -1.35 -11.79
N THR A 175 15.15 -2.33 -12.58
CA THR A 175 14.41 -3.58 -12.77
C THR A 175 14.55 -4.39 -11.49
N PHE A 176 13.55 -4.33 -10.60
CA PHE A 176 13.34 -5.40 -9.63
C PHE A 176 12.85 -6.63 -10.40
N VAL A 177 13.74 -7.57 -10.65
CA VAL A 177 13.39 -8.94 -10.97
C VAL A 177 13.42 -9.67 -9.65
N ASP A 178 12.25 -10.05 -9.13
CA ASP A 178 12.19 -11.01 -8.03
C ASP A 178 12.49 -12.40 -8.61
N GLU A 179 13.71 -12.89 -8.41
CA GLU A 179 14.13 -14.22 -8.86
C GLU A 179 13.42 -15.36 -8.10
N ASN A 180 12.65 -15.05 -7.04
CA ASN A 180 11.89 -16.04 -6.27
C ASN A 180 10.39 -16.06 -6.59
N ALA A 181 9.90 -15.17 -7.46
CA ALA A 181 8.58 -15.33 -8.06
C ALA A 181 8.67 -16.40 -9.16
N ASN A 182 8.87 -17.65 -8.74
CA ASN A 182 8.81 -18.83 -9.59
C ASN A 182 7.36 -19.06 -10.01
N LEU A 183 6.82 -18.15 -10.83
CA LEU A 183 5.56 -18.30 -11.52
C LEU A 183 5.80 -19.28 -12.67
N GLY A 184 5.80 -20.57 -12.31
CA GLY A 184 6.04 -21.66 -13.24
C GLY A 184 5.20 -21.52 -14.51
N THR A 185 5.81 -21.91 -15.63
CA THR A 185 5.20 -22.15 -16.94
C THR A 185 4.07 -21.19 -17.31
N ALA A 186 4.43 -20.01 -17.83
CA ALA A 186 3.60 -19.15 -18.67
C ALA A 186 2.08 -19.28 -18.42
N MET A 187 1.62 -18.93 -17.21
CA MET A 187 0.20 -18.65 -17.01
C MET A 187 -0.19 -17.60 -18.05
N ARG A 188 -1.11 -17.93 -18.94
CA ARG A 188 -1.75 -16.92 -19.78
C ARG A 188 -2.39 -15.93 -18.82
N TYR A 189 -1.90 -14.70 -18.80
CA TYR A 189 -2.33 -13.61 -17.92
C TYR A 189 -3.82 -13.22 -18.07
N GLU A 190 -4.60 -13.97 -18.86
CA GLU A 190 -5.97 -13.65 -19.24
C GLU A 190 -7.04 -13.95 -18.17
N GLU A 191 -6.71 -14.57 -17.02
CA GLU A 191 -7.73 -14.90 -15.99
C GLU A 191 -7.26 -14.73 -14.53
N ILE A 192 -6.36 -13.79 -14.24
CA ILE A 192 -6.02 -13.47 -12.84
C ILE A 192 -7.10 -12.55 -12.25
N GLU A 193 -8.03 -13.12 -11.49
CA GLU A 193 -8.95 -12.33 -10.67
C GLU A 193 -8.16 -11.66 -9.53
N LEU A 194 -8.10 -10.33 -9.55
CA LEU A 194 -7.39 -9.54 -8.55
C LEU A 194 -8.37 -8.62 -7.81
N ARG A 195 -8.39 -8.74 -6.47
CA ARG A 195 -9.28 -7.97 -5.59
C ARG A 195 -8.53 -7.22 -4.50
N ILE A 196 -9.15 -6.17 -4.00
CA ILE A 196 -8.72 -5.49 -2.77
C ILE A 196 -9.76 -5.80 -1.71
N LEU A 197 -9.31 -6.23 -0.53
CA LEU A 197 -10.16 -6.48 0.63
C LEU A 197 -9.79 -5.50 1.74
N LEU A 198 -10.79 -4.96 2.42
CA LEU A 198 -10.56 -4.16 3.63
C LEU A 198 -10.16 -5.09 4.78
N LEU A 199 -8.99 -4.87 5.38
CA LEU A 199 -8.52 -5.58 6.57
C LEU A 199 -8.75 -4.73 7.82
N CYS A 200 -9.50 -5.27 8.78
CA CYS A 200 -9.80 -4.56 10.02
C CYS A 200 -9.96 -5.47 11.25
N GLY A 201 -9.98 -4.84 12.43
CA GLY A 201 -10.37 -5.49 13.68
C GLY A 201 -11.89 -5.55 13.87
N SER A 202 -12.33 -6.19 14.95
CA SER A 202 -13.75 -6.22 15.36
C SER A 202 -14.30 -4.85 15.74
N ASP A 203 -13.45 -3.94 16.21
CA ASP A 203 -13.79 -2.55 16.57
C ASP A 203 -14.27 -1.74 15.35
N LEU A 204 -13.62 -1.88 14.20
CA LEU A 204 -14.09 -1.24 12.96
C LEU A 204 -15.38 -1.90 12.46
N LEU A 205 -15.49 -3.23 12.52
CA LEU A 205 -16.70 -3.94 12.13
C LEU A 205 -17.91 -3.49 12.97
N GLU A 206 -17.74 -3.35 14.28
CA GLU A 206 -18.77 -2.87 15.20
C GLU A 206 -19.17 -1.41 14.89
N SER A 207 -18.21 -0.60 14.45
CA SER A 207 -18.48 0.81 14.10
C SER A 207 -19.50 0.97 12.95
N PHE A 208 -19.65 -0.03 12.06
CA PHE A 208 -20.71 -0.04 11.04
C PHE A 208 -22.13 -0.08 11.61
N CYS A 209 -22.28 -0.41 12.88
CA CYS A 209 -23.57 -0.41 13.57
C CYS A 209 -23.87 0.92 14.27
N ILE A 210 -22.95 1.90 14.25
CA ILE A 210 -23.13 3.22 14.88
C ILE A 210 -23.93 4.13 13.93
N PRO A 211 -25.14 4.58 14.31
CA PRO A 211 -25.97 5.42 13.44
C PRO A 211 -25.29 6.73 13.05
N GLY A 212 -25.29 7.03 11.75
CA GLY A 212 -24.73 8.28 11.21
C GLY A 212 -23.20 8.33 11.11
N LEU A 213 -22.48 7.32 11.60
CA LEU A 213 -21.02 7.26 11.48
C LEU A 213 -20.57 6.87 10.06
N TRP A 214 -21.31 5.94 9.44
CA TRP A 214 -21.07 5.48 8.08
C TRP A 214 -22.27 5.82 7.21
N LYS A 215 -22.01 6.16 5.94
CA LYS A 215 -23.06 6.26 4.93
C LYS A 215 -23.40 4.86 4.45
N ASP A 216 -24.69 4.52 4.40
CA ASP A 216 -25.14 3.22 3.90
C ASP A 216 -24.63 2.93 2.49
N SER A 217 -24.56 3.94 1.62
CA SER A 217 -23.99 3.81 0.27
C SER A 217 -22.51 3.40 0.27
N ASP A 218 -21.72 3.96 1.20
CA ASP A 218 -20.31 3.61 1.33
C ASP A 218 -20.18 2.19 1.89
N MET A 219 -21.03 1.81 2.86
CA MET A 219 -21.05 0.44 3.40
C MET A 219 -21.41 -0.60 2.35
N GLU A 220 -22.39 -0.32 1.50
CA GLU A 220 -22.80 -1.20 0.39
C GLU A 220 -21.64 -1.43 -0.58
N VAL A 221 -20.83 -0.40 -0.89
CA VAL A 221 -19.62 -0.55 -1.72
C VAL A 221 -18.53 -1.32 -0.97
N ILE A 222 -18.20 -0.93 0.26
CA ILE A 222 -17.12 -1.55 1.05
C ILE A 222 -17.39 -3.05 1.24
N VAL A 223 -18.59 -3.42 1.67
CA VAL A 223 -18.91 -4.82 2.00
C VAL A 223 -19.41 -5.58 0.77
N GLY A 224 -20.04 -4.92 -0.20
CA GLY A 224 -20.57 -5.56 -1.41
C GLY A 224 -19.53 -5.73 -2.51
N ASP A 225 -18.85 -4.65 -2.91
CA ASP A 225 -17.94 -4.67 -4.07
C ASP A 225 -16.53 -5.11 -3.70
N PHE A 226 -16.04 -4.69 -2.53
CA PHE A 226 -14.69 -5.02 -2.07
C PHE A 226 -14.69 -6.30 -1.25
N GLY A 227 -15.37 -6.28 -0.10
CA GLY A 227 -15.32 -7.34 0.91
C GLY A 227 -14.35 -6.99 2.04
N ILE A 228 -14.54 -7.66 3.17
CA ILE A 228 -13.83 -7.38 4.42
C ILE A 228 -13.21 -8.65 4.97
N VAL A 229 -11.99 -8.53 5.49
CA VAL A 229 -11.35 -9.54 6.33
C VAL A 229 -11.25 -8.98 7.74
N VAL A 230 -11.90 -9.65 8.68
CA VAL A 230 -11.98 -9.24 10.08
C VAL A 230 -11.10 -10.16 10.91
N VAL A 231 -10.13 -9.60 11.63
CA VAL A 231 -9.38 -10.31 12.67
C VAL A 231 -9.95 -9.89 14.02
N PRO A 232 -10.75 -10.76 14.69
CA PRO A 232 -11.41 -10.39 15.94
C PRO A 232 -10.41 -10.06 17.03
N ARG A 233 -10.71 -9.00 17.78
CA ARG A 233 -9.97 -8.60 18.97
C ARG A 233 -10.85 -8.77 20.19
N ASP A 234 -10.23 -9.05 21.34
CA ASP A 234 -10.88 -9.13 22.65
C ASP A 234 -12.10 -10.10 22.72
N GLY A 235 -12.10 -11.19 21.94
CA GLY A 235 -13.14 -12.23 21.99
C GLY A 235 -14.52 -11.78 21.52
N VAL A 236 -14.61 -10.69 20.76
CA VAL A 236 -15.87 -10.12 20.27
C VAL A 236 -16.65 -11.09 19.37
N ASP A 237 -17.95 -11.20 19.63
CA ASP A 237 -18.88 -11.99 18.82
C ASP A 237 -19.23 -11.25 17.51
N THR A 238 -18.45 -11.54 16.47
CA THR A 238 -18.64 -10.98 15.13
C THR A 238 -19.96 -11.39 14.46
N GLU A 239 -20.49 -12.57 14.78
CA GLU A 239 -21.79 -13.03 14.27
C GLU A 239 -22.92 -12.19 14.82
N ARG A 240 -22.85 -11.87 16.12
CA ARG A 240 -23.77 -10.91 16.74
C ARG A 240 -23.67 -9.56 16.02
N ILE A 241 -22.49 -9.00 15.80
CA ILE A 241 -22.33 -7.69 15.13
C ILE A 241 -22.95 -7.70 13.74
N MET A 242 -22.60 -8.69 12.91
CA MET A 242 -23.13 -8.80 11.54
C MET A 242 -24.66 -8.86 11.55
N ASN A 243 -25.25 -9.52 12.55
CA ASN A 243 -26.71 -9.62 12.68
C ASN A 243 -27.41 -8.32 13.10
N HIS A 244 -26.71 -7.29 13.58
CA HIS A 244 -27.34 -6.00 13.92
C HIS A 244 -27.53 -5.08 12.72
N SER A 245 -26.64 -5.13 11.72
CA SER A 245 -26.72 -4.29 10.52
C SER A 245 -27.35 -5.03 9.34
N SER A 246 -28.38 -4.43 8.71
CA SER A 246 -29.01 -5.00 7.51
C SER A 246 -28.03 -5.16 6.35
N VAL A 247 -27.13 -4.20 6.16
CA VAL A 247 -26.10 -4.24 5.10
C VAL A 247 -25.10 -5.35 5.38
N LEU A 248 -24.59 -5.48 6.61
CA LEU A 248 -23.66 -6.56 6.98
C LEU A 248 -24.30 -7.94 6.83
N ARG A 249 -25.57 -8.10 7.23
CA ARG A 249 -26.32 -9.36 7.00
C ARG A 249 -26.45 -9.68 5.52
N LYS A 250 -26.79 -8.68 4.69
CA LYS A 250 -26.98 -8.84 3.24
C LYS A 250 -25.72 -9.32 2.53
N TYR A 251 -24.55 -8.84 2.94
CA TYR A 251 -23.26 -9.17 2.32
C TYR A 251 -22.38 -10.09 3.17
N LYS A 252 -22.98 -10.89 4.06
CA LYS A 252 -22.25 -11.75 5.00
C LYS A 252 -21.22 -12.65 4.32
N ASP A 253 -21.51 -13.17 3.14
CA ASP A 253 -20.61 -14.06 2.40
C ASP A 253 -19.34 -13.36 1.87
N ASN A 254 -19.34 -12.02 1.83
CA ASN A 254 -18.18 -11.20 1.47
C ASN A 254 -17.40 -10.69 2.71
N ILE A 255 -17.79 -11.14 3.90
CA ILE A 255 -17.11 -10.85 5.18
C ILE A 255 -16.40 -12.13 5.65
N THR A 256 -15.07 -12.14 5.59
CA THR A 256 -14.25 -13.25 6.09
C THR A 256 -13.79 -12.96 7.51
N VAL A 257 -14.24 -13.76 8.48
CA VAL A 257 -13.79 -13.66 9.88
C VAL A 257 -12.68 -14.67 10.15
N VAL A 258 -11.53 -14.21 10.63
CA VAL A 258 -10.40 -15.05 11.06
C VAL A 258 -10.70 -15.66 12.42
N LYS A 259 -10.95 -16.98 12.46
CA LYS A 259 -11.49 -17.66 13.66
C LYS A 259 -10.44 -18.16 14.64
N ASP A 260 -9.20 -18.32 14.20
CA ASP A 260 -8.12 -18.98 14.96
C ASP A 260 -7.20 -18.01 15.74
N ASP A 261 -7.52 -16.72 15.80
CA ASP A 261 -6.65 -15.70 16.40
C ASP A 261 -7.16 -15.04 17.69
N ALA A 262 -8.41 -15.30 18.11
CA ALA A 262 -9.06 -14.53 19.17
C ALA A 262 -8.30 -14.50 20.51
N ASN A 263 -7.57 -15.58 20.84
CA ASN A 263 -6.83 -15.73 22.10
C ASN A 263 -5.35 -15.32 22.00
N HIS A 264 -4.89 -14.83 20.85
CA HIS A 264 -3.49 -14.47 20.68
C HIS A 264 -3.14 -13.20 21.48
N PRO A 265 -1.98 -13.11 22.16
CA PRO A 265 -1.61 -11.94 22.96
C PRO A 265 -1.60 -10.62 22.18
N MET A 266 -1.40 -10.66 20.86
CA MET A 266 -1.46 -9.47 20.01
C MET A 266 -2.87 -8.94 19.76
N SER A 267 -3.92 -9.74 19.99
CA SER A 267 -5.31 -9.30 19.78
C SER A 267 -5.69 -8.16 20.75
N ILE A 268 -5.11 -8.16 21.96
CA ILE A 268 -5.36 -7.16 22.98
C ILE A 268 -4.47 -5.91 22.85
N VAL A 269 -3.48 -5.91 21.95
CA VAL A 269 -2.52 -4.79 21.78
C VAL A 269 -3.16 -3.67 20.97
N SER A 270 -3.20 -2.46 21.53
CA SER A 270 -3.80 -1.28 20.89
C SER A 270 -2.92 -0.05 21.01
N SER A 271 -3.06 0.90 20.08
CA SER A 271 -2.32 2.17 20.15
C SER A 271 -2.58 2.93 21.46
N THR A 272 -3.78 2.81 22.03
CA THR A 272 -4.11 3.44 23.32
C THR A 272 -3.29 2.83 24.45
N LYS A 273 -3.20 1.49 24.52
CA LYS A 273 -2.34 0.82 25.51
C LYS A 273 -0.87 1.18 25.30
N SER A 274 -0.40 1.28 24.05
CA SER A 274 0.97 1.70 23.74
C SER A 274 1.27 3.13 24.21
N ARG A 275 0.35 4.09 23.99
CA ARG A 275 0.51 5.47 24.46
C ARG A 275 0.56 5.54 25.99
N LEU A 276 -0.30 4.79 26.69
CA LEU A 276 -0.28 4.72 28.16
C LEU A 276 1.04 4.14 28.69
N ALA A 277 1.54 3.06 28.08
CA ALA A 277 2.82 2.47 28.45
C ALA A 277 3.99 3.46 28.28
N LEU A 278 4.00 4.22 27.18
CA LEU A 278 4.97 5.30 26.93
C LEU A 278 4.89 6.40 28.00
N GLN A 279 3.67 6.83 28.35
CA GLN A 279 3.45 7.90 29.32
C GLN A 279 3.85 7.53 30.75
N HIS A 280 3.65 6.26 31.13
CA HIS A 280 4.03 5.78 32.46
C HIS A 280 5.52 5.43 32.57
N GLY A 281 6.29 5.52 31.47
CA GLY A 281 7.67 5.04 31.44
C GLY A 281 7.77 3.53 31.66
N ASP A 282 6.74 2.79 31.26
CA ASP A 282 6.67 1.34 31.44
C ASP A 282 7.61 0.62 30.45
N GLY A 283 8.47 -0.24 30.98
CA GLY A 283 9.35 -1.10 30.19
C GLY A 283 8.60 -2.04 29.24
N HIS A 284 7.31 -2.29 29.48
CA HIS A 284 6.45 -3.12 28.62
C HIS A 284 6.10 -2.51 27.26
N VAL A 285 6.54 -1.27 26.95
CA VAL A 285 6.33 -0.68 25.60
C VAL A 285 6.89 -1.56 24.47
N VAL A 286 7.96 -2.31 24.74
CA VAL A 286 8.57 -3.27 23.80
C VAL A 286 7.65 -4.44 23.47
N ASP A 287 6.67 -4.76 24.32
CA ASP A 287 5.68 -5.79 24.07
C ASP A 287 4.62 -5.32 23.06
N TYR A 288 4.47 -3.99 22.90
CA TYR A 288 3.46 -3.39 22.04
C TYR A 288 4.00 -2.83 20.73
N LEU A 289 5.23 -2.30 20.72
CA LEU A 289 5.81 -1.55 19.60
C LEU A 289 7.11 -2.20 19.11
N ASN A 290 7.42 -2.00 17.84
CA ASN A 290 8.72 -2.40 17.27
C ASN A 290 9.81 -1.42 17.72
N GLN A 291 11.03 -1.90 17.97
CA GLN A 291 12.14 -1.06 18.46
C GLN A 291 12.38 0.21 17.62
N PRO A 292 12.42 0.15 16.27
CA PRO A 292 12.61 1.35 15.46
C PRO A 292 11.51 2.41 15.65
N VAL A 293 10.28 1.97 15.93
CA VAL A 293 9.14 2.86 16.22
C VAL A 293 9.31 3.50 17.59
N ILE A 294 9.76 2.74 18.60
CA ILE A 294 10.06 3.25 19.94
C ILE A 294 11.15 4.31 19.86
N ASP A 295 12.26 4.01 19.18
CA ASP A 295 13.39 4.93 19.01
C ASP A 295 12.94 6.23 18.35
N TYR A 296 12.14 6.15 17.30
CA TYR A 296 11.59 7.32 16.62
C TYR A 296 10.66 8.15 17.52
N ILE A 297 9.80 7.49 18.30
CA ILE A 297 8.90 8.15 19.25
C ILE A 297 9.69 8.92 20.30
N LEU A 298 10.72 8.30 20.89
CA LEU A 298 11.58 8.92 21.89
C LEU A 298 12.38 10.08 21.29
N GLN A 299 12.97 9.89 20.11
CA GLN A 299 13.71 10.96 19.41
C GLN A 299 12.82 12.15 19.07
N SER A 300 11.59 11.88 18.63
CA SER A 300 10.61 12.90 18.22
C SER A 300 9.78 13.45 19.39
N GLN A 301 10.01 12.97 20.61
CA GLN A 301 9.30 13.35 21.83
C GLN A 301 7.76 13.22 21.71
N LEU A 302 7.29 12.17 21.02
CA LEU A 302 5.87 11.94 20.78
C LEU A 302 5.22 11.22 21.96
N TYR A 303 3.97 11.57 22.28
CA TYR A 303 3.15 10.94 23.32
C TYR A 303 3.63 11.09 24.78
N ILE A 304 4.78 11.73 25.03
CA ILE A 304 5.41 11.84 26.36
C ILE A 304 4.64 12.76 27.32
N ASN A 305 4.03 13.84 26.80
CA ASN A 305 3.35 14.87 27.62
C ASN A 305 1.85 15.04 27.31
N ALA A 306 1.26 14.14 26.52
CA ALA A 306 -0.13 14.28 26.13
C ALA A 306 -1.05 13.94 27.31
N SER A 307 -1.58 14.97 27.96
CA SER A 307 -2.79 14.86 28.78
C SER A 307 -3.89 14.27 27.89
N GLY A 308 -4.21 12.99 28.11
CA GLY A 308 -5.42 12.38 27.56
C GLY A 308 -6.65 12.99 28.18
#